data_AF-A0A9N6ZG32-F1
#
_entry.id   AF-A0A9N6ZG32-F1
#
_cell.length_a   1.000
_cell.length_b   1.000
_cell.length_c   1.000
_cell.angle_alpha   90.00
_cell.angle_beta   90.00
_cell.angle_gamma   90.00
#
_symmetry.space_group_name_H-M   'P 1'
#
loop_
_entity.id
_entity.type
_entity.pdbx_description
1 polymer ?
#
loop_
_entity_poly.entity_id
_entity_poly.type
_entity_poly.pdbx_seq_one_letter_code
_entity_poly.pdbx_strand_id
1 'polypeptide(L)'
;MVDRLVNSEANVRRIAMVEACFGSSGQPLQVPGRVLVGEGVLTKMCRKKPKPRQFFLFNDILVYGNIIISKKKYNQQHIIPLEEIKLESLEDDGSFRNGWLICTASKSFAVYAATATEKAEWMAHINKCVDDLLKKSGKKPVDEHAAVWVPDAGASMCMHCKKSQFTVLNRRHHCRKCGSVVCGPCSNKRFLLPNQSNKLLRVCLSCYDSLSKAKTSLTTSPSRDMHNDSSGDDESDENEEDIQLSSTAEARFYPPSS
;
A
#
# COMPACT_ATOMS: atom_id res chain seq x y z
N MET A 1 23.09 -5.46 -15.26
CA MET A 1 22.22 -6.67 -15.45
C MET A 1 20.84 -6.28 -15.98
N VAL A 2 20.26 -5.19 -15.48
CA VAL A 2 19.03 -4.57 -16.03
C VAL A 2 19.29 -3.87 -17.38
N ASP A 3 20.53 -3.42 -17.64
CA ASP A 3 20.90 -2.58 -18.79
C ASP A 3 20.66 -3.22 -20.17
N ARG A 4 20.71 -4.56 -20.29
CA ARG A 4 20.39 -5.27 -21.54
C ARG A 4 18.88 -5.32 -21.85
N LEU A 5 18.02 -5.18 -20.84
CA LEU A 5 16.56 -5.26 -20.99
C LEU A 5 15.91 -3.93 -21.33
N VAL A 6 16.51 -2.82 -20.87
CA VAL A 6 15.95 -1.46 -20.92
C VAL A 6 15.43 -1.09 -22.30
N ASN A 7 16.16 -1.45 -23.35
CA ASN A 7 15.85 -1.08 -24.73
C ASN A 7 15.40 -2.27 -25.60
N SER A 8 15.09 -3.43 -25.01
CA SER A 8 14.59 -4.55 -25.80
C SER A 8 13.17 -4.24 -26.29
N GLU A 9 12.87 -4.53 -27.56
CA GLU A 9 11.49 -4.44 -28.08
C GLU A 9 10.51 -5.23 -27.22
N ALA A 10 10.97 -6.36 -26.66
CA ALA A 10 10.20 -7.19 -25.76
C ALA A 10 9.82 -6.47 -24.46
N ASN A 11 10.71 -5.63 -23.89
CA ASN A 11 10.37 -4.81 -22.72
C ASN A 11 9.33 -3.75 -23.09
N VAL A 12 9.56 -2.98 -24.15
CA VAL A 12 8.62 -1.96 -24.62
C VAL A 12 7.22 -2.52 -24.85
N ARG A 13 7.11 -3.66 -25.55
CA ARG A 13 5.82 -4.33 -25.78
C ARG A 13 5.15 -4.77 -24.49
N ARG A 14 5.91 -5.34 -23.53
CA ARG A 14 5.37 -5.75 -22.23
C ARG A 14 4.82 -4.57 -21.43
N ILE A 15 5.53 -3.43 -21.38
CA ILE A 15 5.05 -2.23 -20.67
C ILE A 15 3.76 -1.70 -21.32
N ALA A 16 3.73 -1.62 -22.66
CA ALA A 16 2.53 -1.19 -23.39
C ALA A 16 1.32 -2.12 -23.13
N MET A 17 1.53 -3.43 -22.98
CA MET A 17 0.47 -4.36 -22.60
C MET A 17 -0.08 -4.09 -21.19
N VAL A 18 0.78 -3.73 -20.23
CA VAL A 18 0.35 -3.35 -18.87
C VAL A 18 -0.50 -2.08 -18.92
N GLU A 19 -0.05 -1.04 -19.64
CA GLU A 19 -0.81 0.21 -19.83
C GLU A 19 -2.18 -0.06 -20.49
N ALA A 20 -2.22 -0.87 -21.54
CA ALA A 20 -3.45 -1.23 -22.23
C ALA A 20 -4.46 -1.92 -21.29
N CYS A 21 -4.00 -2.72 -20.32
CA CYS A 21 -4.88 -3.35 -19.35
C CYS A 21 -5.54 -2.34 -18.39
N PHE A 22 -4.88 -1.21 -18.08
CA PHE A 22 -5.48 -0.12 -17.29
C PHE A 22 -6.33 0.84 -18.14
N GLY A 23 -6.06 0.89 -19.45
CA GLY A 23 -6.78 1.73 -20.40
C GLY A 23 -6.71 3.22 -20.03
N SER A 24 -7.76 3.97 -20.36
CA SER A 24 -7.85 5.42 -20.10
C SER A 24 -7.91 5.80 -18.62
N SER A 25 -8.10 4.83 -17.72
CA SER A 25 -8.12 5.06 -16.27
C SER A 25 -6.72 5.02 -15.63
N GLY A 26 -5.72 4.52 -16.37
CA GLY A 26 -4.33 4.43 -15.91
C GLY A 26 -3.49 5.64 -16.32
N GLN A 27 -2.39 5.82 -15.60
CA GLN A 27 -1.27 6.68 -15.96
C GLN A 27 -0.29 5.93 -16.87
N PRO A 28 0.38 6.63 -17.80
CA PRO A 28 1.48 6.08 -18.58
C PRO A 28 2.60 5.56 -17.69
N LEU A 29 3.09 4.36 -18.03
CA LEU A 29 4.20 3.66 -17.41
C LEU A 29 5.45 3.67 -18.30
N GLN A 30 5.35 3.96 -19.59
CA GLN A 30 6.50 3.96 -20.48
C GLN A 30 7.41 5.17 -20.26
N VAL A 31 8.61 4.95 -19.71
CA VAL A 31 9.66 5.99 -19.56
C VAL A 31 11.05 5.41 -19.88
N PRO A 32 12.03 6.23 -20.31
CA PRO A 32 13.38 5.78 -20.56
C PRO A 32 14.00 5.13 -19.32
N GLY A 33 14.66 3.98 -19.48
CA GLY A 33 15.31 3.29 -18.36
C GLY A 33 14.44 2.31 -17.58
N ARG A 34 13.11 2.33 -17.78
CA ARG A 34 12.17 1.47 -17.03
C ARG A 34 12.07 0.07 -17.63
N VAL A 35 12.12 -0.94 -16.77
CA VAL A 35 12.05 -2.36 -17.14
C VAL A 35 10.98 -3.05 -16.31
N LEU A 36 10.10 -3.83 -16.96
CA LEU A 36 9.20 -4.75 -16.26
C LEU A 36 10.00 -5.97 -15.79
N VAL A 37 10.15 -6.11 -14.48
CA VAL A 37 10.93 -7.17 -13.80
C VAL A 37 10.06 -8.38 -13.50
N GLY A 38 8.82 -8.17 -13.06
CA GLY A 38 7.89 -9.26 -12.80
C GLY A 38 6.45 -8.81 -12.63
N GLU A 39 5.53 -9.77 -12.71
CA GLU A 39 4.10 -9.53 -12.52
C GLU A 39 3.41 -10.76 -11.93
N GLY A 40 2.28 -10.57 -11.26
CA GLY A 40 1.55 -11.67 -10.64
C GLY A 40 0.41 -11.19 -9.76
N VAL A 41 -0.45 -12.12 -9.34
CA VAL A 41 -1.54 -11.83 -8.41
C VAL A 41 -1.04 -12.04 -6.98
N LEU A 42 -1.18 -11.02 -6.14
CA LEU A 42 -1.00 -11.16 -4.69
C LEU A 42 -2.31 -10.86 -3.98
N THR A 43 -2.51 -11.53 -2.84
CA THR A 43 -3.66 -11.24 -1.97
C THR A 43 -3.30 -10.09 -1.05
N LYS A 44 -3.90 -8.92 -1.28
CA LYS A 44 -3.68 -7.73 -0.45
C LYS A 44 -4.64 -7.72 0.72
N MET A 45 -4.11 -7.60 1.94
CA MET A 45 -4.95 -7.39 3.13
C MET A 45 -5.56 -6.00 3.08
N CYS A 46 -6.88 -5.94 3.04
CA CYS A 46 -7.66 -4.71 3.13
C CYS A 46 -8.39 -4.66 4.48
N ARG A 47 -9.02 -3.52 4.79
CA ARG A 47 -9.75 -3.32 6.07
C ARG A 47 -10.74 -4.44 6.39
N LYS A 48 -11.56 -4.81 5.39
CA LYS A 48 -12.70 -5.72 5.54
C LYS A 48 -12.36 -7.16 5.20
N LYS A 49 -11.84 -7.40 4.00
CA LYS A 49 -11.49 -8.73 3.48
C LYS A 49 -10.18 -8.70 2.68
N PRO A 50 -9.40 -9.79 2.68
CA PRO A 50 -8.32 -9.96 1.71
C PRO A 50 -8.89 -9.88 0.29
N LYS A 51 -8.23 -9.17 -0.62
CA LYS A 51 -8.66 -9.08 -2.03
C LYS A 51 -7.47 -9.34 -2.97
N PRO A 52 -7.65 -10.13 -4.04
CA PRO A 52 -6.61 -10.31 -5.04
C PRO A 52 -6.37 -8.99 -5.78
N ARG A 53 -5.11 -8.69 -6.07
CA ARG A 53 -4.67 -7.53 -6.85
C ARG A 53 -3.60 -7.97 -7.83
N GLN A 54 -3.63 -7.42 -9.03
CA GLN A 54 -2.55 -7.62 -9.98
C GLN A 54 -1.42 -6.67 -9.60
N PHE A 55 -0.21 -7.20 -9.41
CA PHE A 55 1.02 -6.45 -9.16
C PHE A 55 1.96 -6.54 -10.36
N PHE A 56 2.68 -5.45 -10.59
CA PHE A 56 3.73 -5.32 -11.60
C PHE A 56 4.95 -4.65 -10.94
N LEU A 57 6.06 -5.37 -10.87
CA LEU A 57 7.33 -4.84 -10.43
C LEU A 57 8.09 -4.29 -11.63
N PHE A 58 8.35 -2.99 -11.61
CA PHE A 58 9.35 -2.37 -12.47
C PHE A 58 10.65 -2.18 -11.68
N ASN A 59 11.74 -1.85 -12.36
CA ASN A 59 13.03 -1.59 -11.72
C ASN A 59 13.07 -0.30 -10.89
N ASP A 60 12.10 0.59 -11.03
CA ASP A 60 12.01 1.89 -10.34
C ASP A 60 10.70 2.12 -9.57
N ILE A 61 9.62 1.42 -9.94
CA ILE A 61 8.30 1.52 -9.31
C ILE A 61 7.66 0.15 -9.09
N LEU A 62 6.80 0.05 -8.08
CA LEU A 62 5.83 -1.03 -7.92
C LEU A 62 4.44 -0.50 -8.32
N VAL A 63 3.76 -1.22 -9.20
CA VAL A 63 2.40 -0.87 -9.66
C VAL A 63 1.43 -1.96 -9.23
N TYR A 64 0.23 -1.59 -8.78
CA TYR A 64 -0.84 -2.56 -8.57
C TYR A 64 -2.22 -1.98 -8.84
N GLY A 65 -3.21 -2.85 -9.08
CA GLY A 65 -4.59 -2.44 -9.33
C GLY A 65 -5.61 -3.54 -9.07
N ASN A 66 -6.89 -3.18 -9.12
CA ASN A 66 -7.98 -4.15 -9.01
C ASN A 66 -8.10 -4.97 -10.29
N ILE A 67 -8.45 -6.24 -10.13
CA ILE A 67 -8.70 -7.16 -11.24
C ILE A 67 -10.18 -7.08 -11.61
N ILE A 68 -10.49 -6.52 -12.78
CA ILE A 68 -11.85 -6.51 -13.33
C ILE A 68 -12.03 -7.71 -14.24
N ILE A 69 -11.10 -7.87 -15.19
CA ILE A 69 -11.01 -9.06 -16.04
C ILE A 69 -9.55 -9.47 -16.09
N SER A 70 -9.24 -10.65 -15.56
CA SER A 70 -7.86 -11.15 -15.48
C SER A 70 -7.17 -11.06 -16.85
N LYS A 71 -5.97 -10.45 -16.86
CA LYS A 71 -5.12 -10.21 -18.05
C LYS A 71 -5.76 -9.39 -19.18
N LYS A 72 -6.90 -8.75 -18.93
CA LYS A 72 -7.62 -7.94 -19.93
C LYS A 72 -7.96 -6.53 -19.44
N LYS A 73 -8.39 -6.38 -18.18
CA LYS A 73 -8.85 -5.11 -17.64
C LYS A 73 -8.56 -4.98 -16.14
N TYR A 74 -7.88 -3.90 -15.79
CA TYR A 74 -7.55 -3.48 -14.43
C TYR A 74 -8.02 -2.04 -14.20
N ASN A 75 -8.30 -1.67 -12.95
CA ASN A 75 -8.59 -0.28 -12.56
C ASN A 75 -7.92 0.06 -11.22
N GLN A 76 -8.12 1.29 -10.72
CA GLN A 76 -7.50 1.79 -9.48
C GLN A 76 -5.98 1.57 -9.49
N GLN A 77 -5.32 2.10 -10.52
CA GLN A 77 -3.87 2.00 -10.64
C GLN A 77 -3.19 2.76 -9.50
N HIS A 78 -2.34 2.07 -8.76
CA HIS A 78 -1.48 2.64 -7.74
C HIS A 78 -0.03 2.48 -8.17
N ILE A 79 0.74 3.58 -8.14
CA ILE A 79 2.16 3.60 -8.50
C ILE A 79 2.94 4.02 -7.25
N ILE A 80 3.89 3.19 -6.84
CA ILE A 80 4.72 3.40 -5.65
C ILE A 80 6.19 3.44 -6.08
N PRO A 81 6.93 4.53 -5.86
CA PRO A 81 8.37 4.56 -6.06
C PRO A 81 9.07 3.52 -5.18
N LEU A 82 9.95 2.71 -5.76
CA LEU A 82 10.65 1.67 -5.00
C LEU A 82 11.58 2.25 -3.92
N GLU A 83 12.12 3.45 -4.11
CA GLU A 83 12.95 4.14 -3.10
C GLU A 83 12.21 4.34 -1.76
N GLU A 84 10.87 4.32 -1.76
CA GLU A 84 10.03 4.46 -0.58
C GLU A 84 9.67 3.12 0.08
N ILE A 85 10.04 1.98 -0.52
CA ILE A 85 9.60 0.65 -0.08
C ILE A 85 10.62 0.03 0.88
N LYS A 86 10.11 -0.40 2.03
CA LYS A 86 10.76 -1.38 2.91
C LYS A 86 9.90 -2.62 3.02
N LEU A 87 10.52 -3.80 3.00
CA LEU A 87 9.84 -5.08 3.16
C LEU A 87 10.08 -5.68 4.54
N GLU A 88 9.03 -6.24 5.15
CA GLU A 88 9.13 -6.96 6.43
C GLU A 88 8.37 -8.29 6.31
N SER A 89 9.04 -9.42 6.52
CA SER A 89 8.38 -10.73 6.48
C SER A 89 7.36 -10.85 7.62
N LEU A 90 6.20 -11.45 7.32
CA LEU A 90 5.23 -11.85 8.33
C LEU A 90 5.40 -13.35 8.64
N GLU A 91 5.14 -13.69 9.90
CA GLU A 91 5.01 -15.07 10.35
C GLU A 91 3.70 -15.66 9.82
N ASP A 92 3.70 -16.97 9.58
CA ASP A 92 2.50 -17.69 9.20
C ASP A 92 1.56 -17.81 10.42
N ASP A 93 0.28 -17.47 10.25
CA ASP A 93 -0.74 -17.57 11.30
C ASP A 93 -2.02 -18.21 10.75
N GLY A 94 -2.26 -19.46 11.13
CA GLY A 94 -3.43 -20.23 10.71
C GLY A 94 -3.57 -20.31 9.19
N SER A 95 -4.59 -19.64 8.66
CA SER A 95 -4.89 -19.58 7.22
C SER A 95 -4.06 -18.54 6.44
N PHE A 96 -3.36 -17.63 7.12
CA PHE A 96 -2.55 -16.59 6.51
C PHE A 96 -1.09 -17.03 6.44
N ARG A 97 -0.66 -17.47 5.26
CA ARG A 97 0.69 -17.98 5.01
C ARG A 97 1.37 -17.23 3.89
N ASN A 98 2.70 -17.25 3.88
CA ASN A 98 3.50 -16.61 2.84
C ASN A 98 3.26 -15.08 2.76
N GLY A 99 3.09 -14.44 3.92
CA GLY A 99 2.84 -13.00 4.01
C GLY A 99 4.09 -12.13 4.19
N TRP A 100 4.03 -10.88 3.74
CA TRP A 100 4.98 -9.82 4.08
C TRP A 100 4.30 -8.44 4.03
N LEU A 101 4.90 -7.46 4.70
CA LEU A 101 4.52 -6.05 4.64
C LEU A 101 5.27 -5.36 3.52
N ILE A 102 4.53 -4.55 2.76
CA ILE A 102 5.08 -3.49 1.92
C ILE A 102 4.87 -2.19 2.71
N CYS A 103 5.96 -1.68 3.26
CA CYS A 103 5.97 -0.43 4.03
C CYS A 103 6.31 0.72 3.10
N THR A 104 5.52 1.79 3.12
CA THR A 104 5.78 3.02 2.35
C THR A 104 5.57 4.26 3.21
N ALA A 105 6.03 5.42 2.77
CA ALA A 105 5.83 6.68 3.48
C ALA A 105 4.34 7.04 3.66
N SER A 106 3.50 6.69 2.67
CA SER A 106 2.09 7.09 2.61
C SER A 106 1.12 6.01 3.04
N LYS A 107 1.40 4.73 2.73
CA LYS A 107 0.50 3.62 2.98
C LYS A 107 1.23 2.28 3.06
N SER A 108 1.21 1.66 4.23
CA SER A 108 1.76 0.33 4.44
C SER A 108 0.66 -0.73 4.46
N PHE A 109 0.93 -1.91 3.89
CA PHE A 109 -0.06 -2.99 3.81
C PHE A 109 0.58 -4.37 3.71
N ALA A 110 -0.13 -5.38 4.21
CA ALA A 110 0.25 -6.78 4.06
C ALA A 110 -0.20 -7.33 2.71
N VAL A 111 0.64 -8.17 2.12
CA VAL A 111 0.34 -8.99 0.95
C VAL A 111 0.73 -10.44 1.22
N TYR A 112 0.07 -11.37 0.52
CA TYR A 112 0.29 -12.80 0.63
C TYR A 112 0.41 -13.41 -0.76
N ALA A 113 1.43 -14.25 -0.95
CA ALA A 113 1.61 -15.04 -2.17
C ALA A 113 0.95 -16.42 -2.05
N ALA A 114 0.73 -17.10 -3.18
CA ALA A 114 0.13 -18.43 -3.15
C ALA A 114 1.10 -19.48 -2.59
N THR A 115 2.40 -19.30 -2.82
CA THR A 115 3.45 -20.22 -2.36
C THR A 115 4.59 -19.51 -1.65
N ALA A 116 5.35 -20.27 -0.86
CA ALA A 116 6.56 -19.77 -0.19
C ALA A 116 7.64 -19.33 -1.21
N THR A 117 7.73 -20.05 -2.34
CA THR A 117 8.63 -19.70 -3.45
C THR A 117 8.25 -18.35 -4.06
N GLU A 118 6.96 -18.13 -4.37
CA GLU A 118 6.51 -16.84 -4.89
C GLU A 118 6.79 -15.70 -3.90
N LYS A 119 6.55 -15.90 -2.59
CA LYS A 119 6.93 -14.91 -1.56
C LYS A 119 8.42 -14.59 -1.64
N ALA A 120 9.27 -15.61 -1.66
CA ALA A 120 10.72 -15.44 -1.68
C ALA A 120 11.19 -14.69 -2.93
N GLU A 121 10.66 -15.04 -4.12
CA GLU A 121 10.99 -14.38 -5.37
C GLU A 121 10.54 -12.91 -5.39
N TRP A 122 9.30 -12.62 -5.01
CA TRP A 122 8.79 -11.24 -4.92
C TRP A 122 9.65 -10.37 -4.00
N MET A 123 9.92 -10.86 -2.78
CA MET A 123 10.73 -10.10 -1.82
C MET A 123 12.17 -9.90 -2.33
N ALA A 124 12.79 -10.94 -2.90
CA ALA A 124 14.15 -10.86 -3.43
C ALA A 124 14.26 -9.88 -4.61
N HIS A 125 13.32 -9.93 -5.55
CA HIS A 125 13.32 -9.04 -6.71
C HIS A 125 13.05 -7.59 -6.33
N ILE A 126 12.11 -7.32 -5.41
CA ILE A 126 11.86 -5.97 -4.91
C ILE A 126 13.11 -5.43 -4.21
N ASN A 127 13.67 -6.16 -3.24
CA ASN A 127 14.87 -5.73 -2.50
C ASN A 127 16.04 -5.43 -3.44
N LYS A 128 16.26 -6.30 -4.44
CA LYS A 128 17.31 -6.07 -5.44
C LYS A 128 17.10 -4.76 -6.22
N CYS A 129 15.87 -4.49 -6.65
CA CYS A 129 15.57 -3.25 -7.38
C CYS A 129 15.76 -2.01 -6.48
N VAL A 130 15.31 -2.07 -5.22
CA VAL A 130 15.54 -1.01 -4.23
C VAL A 130 17.03 -0.75 -4.03
N ASP A 131 17.82 -1.80 -3.79
CA ASP A 131 19.27 -1.70 -3.59
C ASP A 131 19.99 -1.08 -4.79
N ASP A 132 19.64 -1.53 -6.01
CA ASP A 132 20.22 -1.02 -7.25
C ASP A 132 19.89 0.46 -7.46
N LEU A 133 18.66 0.89 -7.16
CA LEU A 133 18.23 2.29 -7.22
C LEU A 133 18.96 3.18 -6.20
N LEU A 134 19.07 2.72 -4.96
CA LEU A 134 19.75 3.49 -3.90
C LEU A 134 21.24 3.64 -4.20
N LYS A 135 21.90 2.58 -4.69
CA LYS A 135 23.30 2.65 -5.16
C LYS A 135 23.46 3.64 -6.31
N LYS A 136 22.53 3.67 -7.26
CA LYS A 136 22.59 4.56 -8.43
C LYS A 136 22.29 6.03 -8.09
N SER A 137 21.35 6.27 -7.17
CA SER A 137 20.91 7.63 -6.80
C SER A 137 21.75 8.26 -5.70
N GLY A 138 22.47 7.47 -4.90
CA GLY A 138 23.18 7.93 -3.70
C GLY A 138 22.26 8.37 -2.56
N LYS A 139 20.95 8.15 -2.67
CA LYS A 139 19.97 8.47 -1.64
C LYS A 139 20.04 7.47 -0.48
N LYS A 140 19.61 7.91 0.70
CA LYS A 140 19.40 7.05 1.85
C LYS A 140 17.99 6.45 1.81
N PRO A 141 17.77 5.24 2.37
CA PRO A 141 16.44 4.68 2.56
C PRO A 141 15.55 5.62 3.38
N VAL A 142 14.25 5.61 3.07
CA VAL A 142 13.24 6.27 3.91
C VAL A 142 13.17 5.56 5.25
N ASP A 143 13.21 6.30 6.36
CA ASP A 143 13.18 5.72 7.71
C ASP A 143 11.76 5.74 8.32
N GLU A 144 10.95 6.75 7.98
CA GLU A 144 9.59 6.89 8.48
C GLU A 144 8.55 6.32 7.50
N HIS A 145 7.85 5.27 7.92
CA HIS A 145 6.80 4.61 7.14
C HIS A 145 5.42 4.78 7.80
N ALA A 146 4.37 4.78 6.99
CA ALA A 146 3.00 4.79 7.49
C ALA A 146 2.69 3.51 8.27
N ALA A 147 1.83 3.59 9.29
CA ALA A 147 1.43 2.42 10.05
C ALA A 147 0.57 1.46 9.21
N VAL A 148 0.78 0.15 9.38
CA VAL A 148 -0.13 -0.87 8.87
C VAL A 148 -1.40 -0.86 9.70
N TRP A 149 -2.55 -0.84 9.05
CA TRP A 149 -3.83 -0.83 9.75
C TRP A 149 -4.20 -2.22 10.22
N VAL A 150 -4.65 -2.32 11.47
CA VAL A 150 -5.19 -3.57 11.99
C VAL A 150 -6.50 -3.89 11.26
N PRO A 151 -6.66 -5.10 10.70
CA PRO A 151 -7.91 -5.51 10.06
C PRO A 151 -9.12 -5.43 10.99
N ASP A 152 -10.30 -5.11 10.46
CA ASP A 152 -11.51 -4.93 11.27
C ASP A 152 -11.91 -6.19 12.04
N ALA A 153 -11.70 -7.36 11.42
CA ALA A 153 -11.95 -8.66 12.03
C ALA A 153 -11.09 -8.92 13.27
N GLY A 154 -9.88 -8.34 13.32
CA GLY A 154 -8.96 -8.45 14.46
C GLY A 154 -9.30 -7.53 15.64
N ALA A 155 -10.35 -6.70 15.53
CA ALA A 155 -10.72 -5.74 16.56
C ALA A 155 -12.22 -5.78 16.86
N SER A 156 -12.64 -6.54 17.87
CA SER A 156 -14.02 -6.50 18.39
C SER A 156 -14.28 -5.33 19.34
N MET A 157 -13.22 -4.68 19.83
CA MET A 157 -13.30 -3.62 20.83
C MET A 157 -12.27 -2.52 20.58
N CYS A 158 -12.56 -1.30 21.01
CA CYS A 158 -11.65 -0.17 20.88
C CYS A 158 -10.31 -0.47 21.55
N MET A 159 -9.22 -0.32 20.79
CA MET A 159 -7.87 -0.63 21.24
C MET A 159 -7.29 0.36 22.25
N HIS A 160 -7.90 1.53 22.41
CA HIS A 160 -7.48 2.53 23.39
C HIS A 160 -8.27 2.44 24.69
N CYS A 161 -9.60 2.65 24.65
CA CYS A 161 -10.38 2.65 25.90
C CYS A 161 -10.64 1.26 26.46
N LYS A 162 -10.55 0.20 25.64
CA LYS A 162 -10.90 -1.19 26.01
C LYS A 162 -12.29 -1.33 26.67
N LYS A 163 -13.19 -0.38 26.38
CA LYS A 163 -14.56 -0.31 26.95
C LYS A 163 -15.62 -0.41 25.87
N SER A 164 -15.42 0.26 24.74
CA SER A 164 -16.39 0.30 23.64
C SER A 164 -16.26 -0.93 22.75
N GLN A 165 -17.27 -1.81 22.77
CA GLN A 165 -17.40 -2.91 21.79
C GLN A 165 -17.94 -2.37 20.46
N PHE A 166 -17.38 -2.83 19.35
CA PHE A 166 -17.81 -2.40 18.02
C PHE A 166 -19.05 -3.14 17.56
N THR A 167 -20.02 -2.39 17.04
CA THR A 167 -21.30 -2.89 16.51
C THR A 167 -21.64 -2.15 15.22
N VAL A 168 -22.80 -2.43 14.62
CA VAL A 168 -23.29 -1.67 13.44
C VAL A 168 -23.47 -0.18 13.76
N LEU A 169 -23.89 0.14 14.99
CA LEU A 169 -24.07 1.51 15.47
C LEU A 169 -22.77 2.13 16.00
N ASN A 170 -21.98 1.36 16.76
CA ASN A 170 -20.66 1.80 17.22
C ASN A 170 -19.57 1.36 16.23
N ARG A 171 -19.39 2.17 15.18
CA ARG A 171 -18.50 1.86 14.05
C ARG A 171 -17.02 1.91 14.45
N ARG A 172 -16.22 1.13 13.71
CA ARG A 172 -14.75 1.14 13.79
C ARG A 172 -14.17 2.37 13.09
N HIS A 173 -13.09 2.90 13.64
CA HIS A 173 -12.26 3.91 12.99
C HIS A 173 -10.78 3.55 13.12
N HIS A 174 -9.96 3.93 12.15
CA HIS A 174 -8.50 3.76 12.23
C HIS A 174 -7.81 5.09 12.50
N CYS A 175 -6.85 5.08 13.43
CA CYS A 175 -5.89 6.16 13.55
C CYS A 175 -4.91 6.11 12.38
N ARG A 176 -4.78 7.21 11.62
CA ARG A 176 -3.89 7.23 10.45
C ARG A 176 -2.39 7.22 10.82
N LYS A 177 -2.03 7.66 12.03
CA LYS A 177 -0.64 7.64 12.51
C LYS A 177 -0.21 6.27 13.05
N CYS A 178 -1.03 5.59 13.85
CA CYS A 178 -0.65 4.33 14.53
C CYS A 178 -1.38 3.08 14.04
N GLY A 179 -2.36 3.19 13.15
CA GLY A 179 -3.08 2.05 12.56
C GLY A 179 -4.09 1.34 13.48
N SER A 180 -4.18 1.71 14.77
CA SER A 180 -5.08 1.08 15.74
C SER A 180 -6.56 1.33 15.45
N VAL A 181 -7.40 0.35 15.80
CA VAL A 181 -8.87 0.44 15.68
C VAL A 181 -9.47 1.08 16.94
N VAL A 182 -10.19 2.18 16.75
CA VAL A 182 -10.66 3.08 17.80
C VAL A 182 -12.11 3.47 17.62
N CYS A 183 -12.81 3.75 18.73
CA CYS A 183 -14.14 4.33 18.68
C CYS A 183 -14.08 5.84 18.38
N GLY A 184 -15.23 6.42 18.03
CA GLY A 184 -15.36 7.84 17.73
C GLY A 184 -14.79 8.75 18.82
N PRO A 185 -15.16 8.54 20.10
CA PRO A 185 -14.63 9.34 21.22
C PRO A 185 -13.10 9.28 21.37
N CYS A 186 -12.48 8.12 21.15
CA CYS A 186 -11.01 7.98 21.25
C CYS A 186 -10.25 8.55 20.03
N SER A 187 -10.95 9.07 19.03
CA SER A 187 -10.37 9.54 17.77
C SER A 187 -11.09 10.74 17.18
N ASN A 188 -11.61 11.61 18.02
CA ASN A 188 -12.36 12.81 17.61
C ASN A 188 -11.47 13.98 17.17
N LYS A 189 -10.16 13.76 16.99
CA LYS A 189 -9.20 14.76 16.52
C LYS A 189 -8.66 14.41 15.13
N ARG A 190 -8.21 15.43 14.42
CA ARG A 190 -7.53 15.30 13.12
C ARG A 190 -6.19 16.03 13.15
N PHE A 191 -5.20 15.54 12.40
CA PHE A 191 -3.86 16.11 12.31
C PHE A 191 -3.33 15.99 10.88
N LEU A 192 -2.48 16.92 10.44
CA LEU A 192 -1.85 16.86 9.11
C LEU A 192 -0.69 15.85 9.15
N LEU A 193 -0.74 14.83 8.30
CA LEU A 193 0.34 13.86 8.12
C LEU A 193 0.91 14.05 6.71
N PRO A 194 1.95 14.91 6.53
CA PRO A 194 2.39 15.36 5.21
C PRO A 194 2.75 14.24 4.25
N ASN A 195 3.32 13.14 4.76
CA ASN A 195 3.73 11.98 3.97
C ASN A 195 2.54 11.11 3.52
N GLN A 196 1.34 11.33 4.07
CA GLN A 196 0.13 10.54 3.76
C GLN A 196 -0.93 11.36 3.01
N SER A 197 -1.10 12.64 3.34
CA SER A 197 -2.11 13.51 2.73
C SER A 197 -1.82 14.99 2.99
N ASN A 198 -2.25 15.85 2.05
CA ASN A 198 -2.33 17.30 2.27
C ASN A 198 -3.56 17.72 3.10
N LYS A 199 -4.47 16.80 3.43
CA LYS A 199 -5.65 17.04 4.26
C LYS A 199 -5.43 16.58 5.70
N LEU A 200 -6.23 17.12 6.62
CA LEU A 200 -6.25 16.68 8.01
C LEU A 200 -6.87 15.27 8.13
N LEU A 201 -6.08 14.35 8.69
CA LEU A 201 -6.45 12.94 8.85
C LEU A 201 -6.81 12.62 10.29
N ARG A 202 -7.79 11.72 10.49
CA ARG A 202 -8.20 11.27 11.82
C ARG A 202 -7.07 10.57 12.58
N VAL A 203 -6.82 11.00 13.80
CA VAL A 203 -5.84 10.39 14.70
C VAL A 203 -6.49 10.08 16.05
N CYS A 204 -5.99 9.06 16.75
CA CYS A 204 -6.40 8.83 18.13
C CYS A 204 -5.87 9.97 19.03
N LEU A 205 -6.49 10.14 20.19
CA LEU A 205 -6.12 11.19 21.14
C LEU A 205 -4.63 11.13 21.52
N SER A 206 -4.11 9.94 21.80
CA SER A 206 -2.69 9.74 22.12
C SER A 206 -1.75 10.19 20.99
N CYS A 207 -2.08 9.88 19.74
CA CYS A 207 -1.29 10.35 18.59
C CYS A 207 -1.41 11.87 18.41
N TYR A 208 -2.60 12.43 18.60
CA TYR A 208 -2.81 13.88 18.51
C TYR A 208 -1.94 14.62 19.52
N ASP A 209 -1.91 14.17 20.78
CA ASP A 209 -1.13 14.81 21.83
C ASP A 209 0.38 14.73 21.54
N SER A 210 0.87 13.57 21.14
CA SER A 210 2.29 13.39 20.77
C SER A 210 2.70 14.26 19.58
N LEU A 211 1.88 14.30 18.52
CA LEU A 211 2.13 15.10 17.33
C LEU A 211 2.05 16.61 17.62
N SER A 212 1.10 17.02 18.46
CA SER A 212 0.94 18.42 18.86
C SER A 212 2.13 18.91 19.68
N LYS A 213 2.62 18.09 20.62
CA LYS A 213 3.84 18.40 21.40
C LYS A 213 5.07 18.54 20.51
N ALA A 214 5.25 17.62 19.56
CA ALA A 214 6.35 17.69 18.60
C ALA A 214 6.27 18.94 17.70
N LYS A 215 5.06 19.40 17.36
CA LYS A 215 4.86 20.63 16.60
C LYS A 215 5.21 21.86 17.44
N THR A 216 4.78 21.93 18.70
CA THR A 216 5.08 23.05 19.60
C THR A 216 6.58 23.20 19.88
N SER A 217 7.36 22.10 19.92
CA SER A 217 8.82 22.19 20.04
C SER A 217 9.52 22.76 18.80
N LEU A 218 8.85 22.79 17.65
CA LEU A 218 9.37 23.31 16.39
C LEU A 218 8.84 24.71 16.04
N THR A 219 7.84 25.22 16.75
CA THR A 219 7.20 26.51 16.44
C THR A 219 6.87 27.32 17.71
N THR A 220 7.79 28.17 18.15
CA THR A 220 7.48 29.38 18.93
C THR A 220 6.91 30.45 17.99
N SER A 221 5.62 30.36 17.66
CA SER A 221 4.75 31.51 17.33
C SER A 221 3.29 31.07 17.09
N PRO A 222 2.28 31.86 17.50
CA PRO A 222 0.90 31.39 17.60
C PRO A 222 0.12 31.65 16.31
N SER A 223 -0.68 30.68 15.86
CA SER A 223 -1.74 30.95 14.87
C SER A 223 -2.91 29.95 14.96
N ARG A 224 -3.94 30.44 15.65
CA ARG A 224 -5.40 30.36 15.45
C ARG A 224 -6.01 29.03 14.97
N ASP A 225 -6.79 28.45 15.87
CA ASP A 225 -7.82 27.44 15.61
C ASP A 225 -8.82 27.91 14.55
N MET A 226 -8.99 27.12 13.50
CA MET A 226 -10.19 27.14 12.67
C MET A 226 -10.92 25.82 12.85
N HIS A 227 -12.04 25.87 13.58
CA HIS A 227 -13.07 24.86 13.51
C HIS A 227 -13.64 24.85 12.10
N ASN A 228 -13.39 23.77 11.36
CA ASN A 228 -14.15 23.46 10.17
C ASN A 228 -14.78 22.08 10.39
N ASP A 229 -16.08 22.10 10.68
CA ASP A 229 -16.90 20.90 10.70
C ASP A 229 -17.31 20.61 9.26
N SER A 230 -16.83 19.49 8.72
CA SER A 230 -17.30 19.01 7.41
C SER A 230 -17.23 17.50 7.34
N SER A 231 -18.36 16.98 6.89
CA SER A 231 -18.84 15.61 6.91
C SER A 231 -18.08 14.68 5.96
N GLY A 232 -17.99 13.41 6.37
CA GLY A 232 -17.99 12.24 5.48
C GLY A 232 -17.00 12.21 4.31
N ASP A 233 -15.77 11.76 4.56
CA ASP A 233 -15.02 11.04 3.53
C ASP A 233 -15.36 9.55 3.69
N ASP A 234 -16.53 9.17 3.19
CA ASP A 234 -16.86 7.77 2.88
C ASP A 234 -16.22 7.49 1.51
N GLU A 235 -15.12 6.74 1.49
CA GLU A 235 -14.76 6.04 0.25
C GLU A 235 -15.82 4.93 0.09
N SER A 236 -16.87 5.27 -0.64
CA SER A 236 -17.88 4.33 -1.09
C SER A 236 -17.21 3.31 -2.02
N ASP A 237 -16.81 2.18 -1.44
CA ASP A 237 -16.63 0.93 -2.19
C ASP A 237 -18.04 0.56 -2.71
N GLU A 238 -18.29 0.85 -3.99
CA GLU A 238 -19.46 0.35 -4.70
C GLU A 238 -19.50 -1.18 -4.64
N ASN A 239 -20.71 -1.72 -4.52
CA ASN A 239 -20.97 -3.15 -4.51
C ASN A 239 -20.41 -3.79 -5.80
N GLU A 240 -19.46 -4.70 -5.66
CA GLU A 240 -19.06 -5.61 -6.73
C GLU A 240 -19.17 -7.05 -6.21
N GLU A 241 -19.95 -7.84 -6.95
CA GLU A 241 -20.25 -9.25 -6.71
C GLU A 241 -18.98 -10.10 -6.63
N ASP A 242 -19.01 -11.12 -5.78
CA ASP A 242 -17.91 -12.05 -5.58
C ASP A 242 -17.67 -12.88 -6.85
N ILE A 243 -16.67 -12.49 -7.66
CA ILE A 243 -16.13 -13.36 -8.69
C ILE A 243 -15.14 -14.32 -8.02
N GLN A 244 -15.60 -15.55 -7.82
CA GLN A 244 -14.78 -16.67 -7.38
C GLN A 244 -13.85 -17.08 -8.53
N LEU A 245 -12.70 -16.40 -8.66
CA LEU A 245 -11.74 -16.70 -9.72
C LEU A 245 -10.79 -17.82 -9.27
N SER A 246 -11.12 -19.05 -9.67
CA SER A 246 -10.19 -20.20 -9.69
C SER A 246 -9.18 -20.04 -10.84
N SER A 247 -8.21 -19.13 -10.67
CA SER A 247 -7.00 -19.11 -11.50
C SER A 247 -5.95 -18.25 -10.81
N THR A 248 -5.13 -18.88 -9.96
CA THR A 248 -3.87 -18.29 -9.53
C THR A 248 -2.96 -18.30 -10.76
N ALA A 249 -2.99 -17.22 -11.54
CA ALA A 249 -1.95 -16.99 -12.53
C ALA A 249 -0.63 -16.83 -11.76
N GLU A 250 0.24 -17.84 -11.87
CA GLU A 250 1.56 -17.87 -11.23
C GLU A 250 2.33 -16.59 -11.52
N ALA A 251 3.09 -16.12 -10.51
CA ALA A 251 4.00 -15.01 -10.70
C ALA A 251 4.98 -15.29 -11.85
N ARG A 252 5.27 -14.27 -12.66
CA ARG A 252 6.21 -14.33 -13.78
C ARG A 252 7.29 -13.29 -13.57
N PHE A 253 8.52 -13.75 -13.38
CA PHE A 253 9.71 -12.89 -13.37
C PHE A 253 10.46 -13.04 -14.69
N TYR A 254 10.88 -11.92 -15.25
CA TYR A 254 11.51 -11.85 -16.56
C TYR A 254 13.04 -11.84 -16.40
N PRO A 255 13.75 -12.93 -16.73
CA PRO A 255 15.21 -12.95 -16.65
C PRO A 255 15.82 -11.97 -17.67
N PRO A 256 17.06 -11.49 -17.44
CA PRO A 256 17.82 -10.77 -18.46
C PRO A 256 18.03 -11.70 -19.66
N SER A 257 17.72 -11.22 -20.87
CA SER A 257 17.95 -11.95 -22.11
C SER A 257 19.44 -12.28 -22.27
N SER A 258 19.73 -13.56 -22.52
CA SER A 258 21.05 -14.15 -22.78
C SER A 258 21.86 -13.35 -23.80
#